data_AF-A0A067KV10-F1
#
_entry.id   AF-A0A067KV10-F1
#
_cell.length_a   1.000
_cell.length_b   1.000
_cell.length_c   1.000
_cell.angle_alpha   90.00
_cell.angle_beta   90.00
_cell.angle_gamma   90.00
#
_symmetry.space_group_name_H-M   'P 1'
#
loop_
_entity.id
_entity.type
_entity.pdbx_description
1 polymer ?
#
loop_
_entity_poly.entity_id
_entity_poly.type
_entity_poly.pdbx_seq_one_letter_code
_entity_poly.pdbx_strand_id
1 'polypeptide(L)'
;MSWASQIVSKLEIMFEFVYSWVDSSDKILQVVEQACTAVEIIEIKLKVIEVAAKVLESKGYGTVILPTAKRHHMVKVWLPFVRVTKPFIDSVTTNYEDTGLKIDAEQWQSLESSFVSIVLALPSGDQAEILTEWLGNEHIRYPDFTEAFEVWCYRSKVAKRRLADIKGNHDMINTS
;
A
#
# COMPACT_ATOMS: atom_id res chain seq x y z
N MET A 1 -9.96 -13.86 -9.89
CA MET A 1 -10.13 -14.22 -8.45
C MET A 1 -11.44 -13.72 -7.78
N SER A 2 -12.41 -13.13 -8.50
CA SER A 2 -13.60 -12.49 -7.86
C SER A 2 -14.50 -13.46 -7.08
N TRP A 3 -14.68 -14.69 -7.58
CA TRP A 3 -15.53 -15.70 -6.94
C TRP A 3 -15.01 -16.11 -5.55
N ALA A 4 -13.69 -16.25 -5.40
CA ALA A 4 -13.07 -16.61 -4.11
C ALA A 4 -13.24 -15.49 -3.09
N SER A 5 -13.07 -14.22 -3.49
CA SER A 5 -13.31 -13.07 -2.62
C SER A 5 -14.77 -12.99 -2.16
N GLN A 6 -15.73 -13.35 -3.02
CA GLN A 6 -17.16 -13.38 -2.67
C GLN A 6 -17.52 -14.56 -1.75
N ILE A 7 -16.82 -15.68 -1.82
CA ILE A 7 -17.02 -16.80 -0.90
C ILE A 7 -16.41 -16.48 0.45
N VAL A 8 -15.17 -15.99 0.49
CA VAL A 8 -14.49 -15.61 1.73
C VAL A 8 -15.26 -14.52 2.47
N SER A 9 -15.88 -13.56 1.76
CA SER A 9 -16.75 -12.56 2.38
C SER A 9 -18.02 -13.15 2.97
N LYS A 10 -18.64 -14.12 2.29
CA LYS A 10 -19.84 -14.82 2.77
C LYS A 10 -19.57 -15.78 3.93
N LEU A 11 -18.32 -16.20 4.10
CA LEU A 11 -17.91 -17.12 5.16
C LEU A 11 -17.43 -16.40 6.44
N GLU A 12 -17.46 -15.07 6.49
CA GLU A 12 -16.94 -14.24 7.60
C GLU A 12 -15.45 -14.44 7.98
N ILE A 13 -14.74 -15.35 7.31
CA ILE A 13 -13.30 -15.65 7.53
C ILE A 13 -12.36 -14.61 6.90
N MET A 14 -12.88 -13.52 6.34
CA MET A 14 -12.08 -12.49 5.67
C MET A 14 -11.05 -11.86 6.61
N PHE A 15 -11.38 -11.72 7.90
CA PHE A 15 -10.41 -11.24 8.89
C PHE A 15 -9.19 -12.15 8.99
N GLU A 16 -9.41 -13.43 9.25
CA GLU A 16 -8.37 -14.44 9.45
C GLU A 16 -7.54 -14.63 8.17
N PHE A 17 -8.20 -14.66 7.02
CA PHE A 17 -7.52 -14.77 5.73
C PHE A 17 -6.55 -13.62 5.52
N VAL A 18 -7.00 -12.36 5.69
CA VAL A 18 -6.10 -11.24 5.46
C VAL A 18 -5.04 -11.15 6.55
N TYR A 19 -5.36 -11.51 7.79
CA TYR A 19 -4.37 -11.56 8.87
C TYR A 19 -3.24 -12.55 8.52
N SER A 20 -3.60 -13.77 8.13
CA SER A 20 -2.65 -14.81 7.71
C SER A 20 -1.85 -14.40 6.46
N TRP A 21 -2.50 -13.70 5.53
CA TRP A 21 -1.84 -13.14 4.35
C TRP A 21 -0.77 -12.12 4.73
N VAL A 22 -1.07 -11.19 5.66
CA VAL A 22 -0.07 -10.23 6.17
C VAL A 22 1.14 -11.00 6.72
N ASP A 23 0.90 -12.02 7.54
CA ASP A 23 1.95 -12.79 8.22
C ASP A 23 2.79 -13.64 7.27
N SER A 24 2.24 -13.97 6.12
CA SER A 24 2.90 -14.76 5.08
C SER A 24 3.54 -13.90 3.99
N SER A 25 3.32 -12.59 3.99
CA SER A 25 3.67 -11.70 2.88
C SER A 25 5.17 -11.71 2.56
N ASP A 26 6.05 -11.62 3.56
CA ASP A 26 7.50 -11.68 3.33
C ASP A 26 7.93 -12.99 2.67
N LYS A 27 7.38 -14.12 3.15
CA LYS A 27 7.70 -15.45 2.61
C LYS A 27 7.21 -15.60 1.18
N ILE A 28 6.01 -15.09 0.88
CA ILE A 28 5.44 -15.10 -0.47
C ILE A 28 6.38 -14.33 -1.40
N LEU A 29 6.76 -13.11 -1.05
CA LEU A 29 7.64 -12.30 -1.90
C LEU A 29 9.03 -12.92 -2.05
N GLN A 30 9.59 -13.49 -0.99
CA GLN A 30 10.87 -14.21 -1.04
C GLN A 30 10.83 -15.37 -2.04
N VAL A 31 9.77 -16.18 -2.03
CA VAL A 31 9.62 -17.31 -2.96
C VAL A 31 9.45 -16.81 -4.40
N VAL A 32 8.68 -15.73 -4.60
CA VAL A 32 8.45 -15.13 -5.91
C VAL A 32 9.75 -14.56 -6.51
N GLU A 33 10.63 -14.00 -5.68
CA GLU A 33 11.95 -13.53 -6.11
C GLU A 33 12.92 -14.66 -6.45
N GLN A 34 12.79 -15.82 -5.80
CA GLN A 34 13.68 -16.99 -5.99
C GLN A 34 13.30 -17.87 -7.19
N ALA A 35 12.07 -17.81 -7.70
CA ALA A 35 11.64 -18.58 -8.86
C ALA A 35 12.33 -18.06 -10.14
N CYS A 36 13.33 -18.76 -10.67
CA CYS A 36 14.27 -18.30 -11.72
C CYS A 36 13.99 -18.85 -13.14
N THR A 37 12.85 -18.55 -13.77
CA THR A 37 12.58 -18.79 -15.22
C THR A 37 11.79 -17.65 -15.87
N ALA A 38 12.28 -17.05 -16.96
CA ALA A 38 11.89 -15.70 -17.42
C ALA A 38 10.39 -15.48 -17.73
N VAL A 39 9.68 -16.45 -18.32
CA VAL A 39 8.26 -16.30 -18.71
C VAL A 39 7.31 -16.69 -17.57
N GLU A 40 7.58 -17.79 -16.87
CA GLU A 40 6.81 -18.22 -15.69
C GLU A 40 6.87 -17.17 -14.56
N ILE A 41 7.99 -16.44 -14.44
CA ILE A 41 8.13 -15.31 -13.50
C ILE A 41 7.06 -14.23 -13.73
N ILE A 42 6.77 -13.87 -14.98
CA ILE A 42 5.82 -12.80 -15.29
C ILE A 42 4.41 -13.21 -14.86
N GLU A 43 4.00 -14.43 -15.19
CA GLU A 43 2.70 -14.96 -14.81
C GLU A 43 2.54 -15.05 -13.29
N ILE A 44 3.56 -15.56 -12.59
CA ILE A 44 3.56 -15.66 -11.12
C ILE A 44 3.46 -14.27 -10.50
N LYS A 45 4.29 -13.31 -10.94
CA LYS A 45 4.26 -11.94 -10.43
C LYS A 45 2.90 -11.27 -10.66
N LEU A 46 2.30 -11.45 -11.84
CA LEU A 46 0.95 -10.96 -12.14
C LEU A 46 -0.09 -11.58 -11.21
N LYS A 47 -0.06 -12.89 -10.99
CA LYS A 47 -1.01 -13.57 -10.10
C LYS A 47 -0.86 -13.13 -8.65
N VAL A 48 0.37 -12.93 -8.20
CA VAL A 48 0.67 -12.43 -6.86
C VAL A 48 0.14 -11.02 -6.67
N ILE A 49 0.29 -10.14 -7.67
CA ILE A 49 -0.31 -8.79 -7.64
C ILE A 49 -1.84 -8.86 -7.68
N GLU A 50 -2.44 -9.74 -8.49
CA GLU A 50 -3.91 -9.91 -8.55
C GLU A 50 -4.45 -10.28 -7.16
N VAL A 51 -3.79 -11.20 -6.45
CA VAL A 51 -4.16 -11.59 -5.09
C VAL A 51 -3.93 -10.44 -4.10
N ALA A 52 -2.76 -9.78 -4.16
CA ALA A 52 -2.44 -8.66 -3.27
C ALA A 52 -3.43 -7.50 -3.42
N ALA A 53 -3.79 -7.12 -4.65
CA ALA A 53 -4.79 -6.10 -4.93
C ALA A 53 -6.14 -6.45 -4.32
N LYS A 54 -6.60 -7.69 -4.45
CA LYS A 54 -7.88 -8.11 -3.84
C LYS A 54 -7.84 -8.14 -2.32
N VAL A 55 -6.72 -8.57 -1.73
CA VAL A 55 -6.53 -8.52 -0.28
C VAL A 55 -6.54 -7.08 0.22
N LEU A 56 -5.86 -6.17 -0.46
CA LEU A 56 -5.77 -4.76 -0.07
C LEU A 56 -7.11 -4.01 -0.27
N GLU A 57 -7.84 -4.29 -1.36
CA GLU A 57 -9.20 -3.77 -1.58
C GLU A 57 -10.15 -4.10 -0.42
N SER A 58 -10.07 -5.33 0.11
CA SER A 58 -10.91 -5.76 1.23
C SER A 58 -10.70 -4.94 2.52
N LYS A 59 -9.60 -4.17 2.62
CA LYS A 59 -9.32 -3.24 3.72
C LYS A 59 -9.83 -1.83 3.46
N GLY A 60 -9.84 -1.39 2.21
CA GLY A 60 -10.23 -0.04 1.82
C GLY A 60 -11.67 0.32 2.20
N TYR A 61 -12.57 -0.66 2.29
CA TYR A 61 -13.98 -0.46 2.63
C TYR A 61 -14.32 -0.65 4.12
N GLY A 62 -13.32 -0.78 5.00
CA GLY A 62 -13.57 -0.99 6.44
C GLY A 62 -14.11 -2.38 6.80
N THR A 63 -14.13 -3.31 5.85
CA THR A 63 -14.61 -4.70 6.06
C THR A 63 -13.71 -5.48 7.02
N VAL A 64 -12.43 -5.15 7.10
CA VAL A 64 -11.50 -5.80 8.03
C VAL A 64 -10.53 -4.80 8.66
N ILE A 65 -10.59 -4.65 9.98
CA ILE A 65 -9.72 -3.74 10.73
C ILE A 65 -8.44 -4.48 11.17
N LEU A 66 -7.28 -4.06 10.67
CA LEU A 66 -5.98 -4.57 11.13
C LEU A 66 -5.33 -3.64 12.15
N PRO A 67 -4.57 -4.19 13.11
CA PRO A 67 -3.69 -3.39 13.96
C PRO A 67 -2.75 -2.52 13.12
N THR A 68 -2.43 -1.33 13.62
CA THR A 68 -1.54 -0.38 12.94
C THR A 68 -0.22 -1.01 12.49
N ALA A 69 0.44 -1.79 13.36
CA ALA A 69 1.70 -2.45 13.02
C ALA A 69 1.58 -3.36 11.78
N LYS A 70 0.47 -4.10 11.66
CA LYS A 70 0.19 -4.97 10.50
C LYS A 70 -0.07 -4.16 9.23
N ARG A 71 -0.80 -3.04 9.35
CA ARG A 71 -1.04 -2.11 8.23
C ARG A 71 0.25 -1.46 7.75
N HIS A 72 1.09 -1.00 8.67
CA HIS A 72 2.41 -0.43 8.35
C HIS A 72 3.30 -1.46 7.65
N HIS A 73 3.43 -2.65 8.24
CA HIS A 73 4.21 -3.75 7.68
C HIS A 73 3.73 -4.15 6.27
N MET A 74 2.42 -4.25 6.05
CA MET A 74 1.84 -4.52 4.73
C MET A 74 2.33 -3.52 3.67
N VAL A 75 2.33 -2.21 3.97
CA VAL A 75 2.84 -1.21 3.03
C VAL A 75 4.34 -1.40 2.80
N LYS A 76 5.13 -1.57 3.86
CA LYS A 76 6.60 -1.73 3.77
C LYS A 76 7.02 -2.93 2.94
N VAL A 77 6.27 -4.04 3.00
CA VAL A 77 6.58 -5.28 2.28
C VAL A 77 6.14 -5.21 0.82
N TRP A 78 4.92 -4.74 0.55
CA TRP A 78 4.36 -4.81 -0.80
C TRP A 78 4.75 -3.64 -1.70
N LEU A 79 5.01 -2.46 -1.13
CA LEU A 79 5.32 -1.25 -1.90
C LEU A 79 6.61 -1.39 -2.74
N PRO A 80 7.74 -1.93 -2.23
CA PRO A 80 8.93 -2.17 -3.05
C PRO A 80 8.68 -3.15 -4.20
N PHE A 81 7.98 -4.25 -3.92
CA PHE A 81 7.67 -5.27 -4.93
C PHE A 81 6.84 -4.70 -6.08
N VAL A 82 5.80 -3.95 -5.76
CA VAL A 82 4.92 -3.36 -6.77
C VAL A 82 5.64 -2.30 -7.61
N ARG A 83 6.51 -1.49 -6.98
CA ARG A 83 7.33 -0.47 -7.68
C ARG A 83 8.25 -1.08 -8.73
N VAL A 84 8.82 -2.25 -8.47
CA VAL A 84 9.66 -2.96 -9.43
C VAL A 84 8.81 -3.67 -10.48
N THR A 85 7.70 -4.26 -10.05
CA THR A 85 6.93 -5.18 -10.90
C THR A 85 6.04 -4.46 -11.91
N LYS A 86 5.45 -3.31 -11.56
CA LYS A 86 4.63 -2.53 -12.49
C LYS A 86 5.39 -2.10 -13.76
N PRO A 87 6.53 -1.40 -13.68
CA PRO A 87 7.26 -0.99 -14.89
C PRO A 87 7.79 -2.19 -15.68
N PHE A 88 8.14 -3.29 -14.99
CA PHE A 88 8.51 -4.54 -15.65
C PHE A 88 7.35 -5.10 -16.49
N ILE A 89 6.14 -5.18 -15.95
CA ILE A 89 4.94 -5.61 -16.68
C ILE A 89 4.61 -4.65 -17.83
N ASP A 90 4.66 -3.33 -17.59
CA ASP A 90 4.41 -2.31 -18.61
C ASP A 90 5.37 -2.49 -19.80
N SER A 91 6.64 -2.82 -19.54
CA SER A 91 7.64 -3.09 -20.59
C SER A 91 7.36 -4.38 -21.39
N VAL A 92 6.88 -5.45 -20.73
CA VAL A 92 6.57 -6.72 -21.38
C VAL A 92 5.31 -6.61 -22.24
N THR A 93 4.25 -6.00 -21.70
CA THR A 93 2.97 -5.84 -22.40
C THR A 93 3.05 -4.89 -23.60
N THR A 94 3.99 -3.93 -23.59
CA THR A 94 4.27 -3.08 -24.77
C THR A 94 4.95 -3.88 -25.91
N ASN A 95 5.66 -4.97 -25.59
CA ASN A 95 6.41 -5.78 -26.56
C ASN A 95 5.62 -7.00 -27.09
N TYR A 96 4.59 -7.43 -26.37
CA TYR A 96 3.80 -8.62 -26.71
C TYR A 96 2.30 -8.28 -26.64
N GLU A 97 1.74 -7.84 -27.78
CA GLU A 97 0.34 -7.37 -27.88
C GLU A 97 -0.73 -8.44 -27.57
N ASP A 98 -0.38 -9.73 -27.45
CA ASP A 98 -1.36 -10.82 -27.43
C ASP A 98 -0.99 -11.99 -26.47
N THR A 99 -0.66 -11.70 -25.20
CA THR A 99 -0.34 -12.76 -24.23
C THR A 99 -1.48 -13.10 -23.26
N GLY A 100 -2.58 -12.33 -23.23
CA GLY A 100 -3.63 -12.50 -22.19
C GLY A 100 -3.15 -12.25 -20.76
N LEU A 101 -1.88 -11.88 -20.57
CA LEU A 101 -1.20 -11.64 -19.30
C LEU A 101 -1.23 -10.14 -18.95
N LYS A 102 -2.42 -9.60 -18.75
CA LYS A 102 -2.59 -8.17 -18.44
C LYS A 102 -3.37 -7.98 -17.15
N ILE A 103 -2.74 -7.32 -16.17
CA ILE A 103 -3.47 -6.62 -15.12
C ILE A 103 -4.06 -5.36 -15.76
N ASP A 104 -5.36 -5.18 -15.59
CA ASP A 104 -6.06 -4.01 -16.11
C ASP A 104 -5.61 -2.74 -15.38
N ALA A 105 -5.67 -1.60 -16.06
CA ALA A 105 -5.40 -0.28 -15.48
C ALA A 105 -6.28 -0.02 -14.26
N GLU A 106 -7.53 -0.49 -14.27
CA GLU A 106 -8.44 -0.40 -13.12
C GLU A 106 -7.89 -1.11 -11.87
N GLN A 107 -7.24 -2.27 -12.04
CA GLN A 107 -6.67 -3.03 -10.93
C GLN A 107 -5.43 -2.33 -10.35
N TRP A 108 -4.59 -1.74 -11.20
CA TRP A 108 -3.48 -0.91 -10.74
C TRP A 108 -3.95 0.33 -9.99
N GLN A 109 -5.01 0.99 -10.48
CA GLN A 109 -5.58 2.16 -9.81
C GLN A 109 -6.22 1.78 -8.46
N SER A 110 -6.90 0.64 -8.40
CA SER A 110 -7.51 0.10 -7.18
C SER A 110 -6.45 -0.23 -6.13
N LEU A 111 -5.35 -0.85 -6.55
CA LEU A 111 -4.21 -1.15 -5.70
C LEU A 111 -3.55 0.13 -5.14
N GLU A 112 -3.35 1.13 -5.99
CA GLU A 112 -2.83 2.44 -5.58
C GLU A 112 -3.75 3.11 -4.55
N SER A 113 -5.04 3.16 -4.85
CA SER A 113 -6.06 3.73 -3.96
C SER A 113 -6.07 3.02 -2.60
N SER A 114 -5.85 1.70 -2.58
CA SER A 114 -5.75 0.92 -1.36
C SER A 114 -4.49 1.29 -0.55
N PHE A 115 -3.33 1.45 -1.20
CA PHE A 115 -2.12 1.94 -0.52
C PHE A 115 -2.32 3.34 0.05
N VAL A 116 -2.84 4.27 -0.74
CA VAL A 116 -3.15 5.65 -0.31
C VAL A 116 -4.06 5.63 0.92
N SER A 117 -5.14 4.86 0.88
CA SER A 117 -6.09 4.72 1.98
C SER A 117 -5.44 4.16 3.25
N ILE A 118 -4.60 3.12 3.11
CA ILE A 118 -3.87 2.55 4.25
C ILE A 118 -2.93 3.58 4.86
N VAL A 119 -2.12 4.26 4.05
CA VAL A 119 -1.16 5.28 4.49
C VAL A 119 -1.89 6.41 5.21
N LEU A 120 -2.96 6.96 4.63
CA LEU A 120 -3.75 8.05 5.23
C LEU A 120 -4.34 7.69 6.61
N ALA A 121 -4.58 6.40 6.85
CA ALA A 121 -5.11 5.86 8.10
C ALA A 121 -4.03 5.46 9.12
N LEU A 122 -2.73 5.51 8.78
CA LEU A 122 -1.65 5.24 9.72
C LEU A 122 -1.43 6.42 10.70
N PRO A 123 -0.80 6.21 11.86
CA PRO A 123 -0.27 7.30 12.68
C PRO A 123 0.70 8.19 11.91
N SER A 124 0.83 9.45 12.34
CA SER A 124 1.67 10.45 11.66
C SER A 124 3.15 10.04 11.53
N GLY A 125 3.70 9.31 12.52
CA GLY A 125 5.08 8.82 12.47
C GLY A 125 5.29 7.80 11.35
N ASP A 126 4.44 6.78 11.30
CA ASP A 126 4.45 5.75 10.24
C ASP A 126 4.19 6.36 8.85
N GLN A 127 3.30 7.36 8.75
CA GLN A 127 3.10 8.12 7.50
C GLN A 127 4.39 8.82 7.07
N ALA A 128 5.08 9.49 8.00
CA ALA A 128 6.30 10.22 7.72
C ALA A 128 7.40 9.31 7.18
N GLU A 129 7.56 8.11 7.76
CA GLU A 129 8.53 7.11 7.29
C GLU A 129 8.27 6.74 5.82
N ILE A 130 7.05 6.29 5.51
CA ILE A 130 6.67 5.83 4.16
C ILE A 130 6.78 6.97 3.13
N LEU A 131 6.29 8.17 3.47
CA LEU A 131 6.29 9.32 2.57
C LEU A 131 7.71 9.84 2.30
N THR A 132 8.60 9.79 3.30
CA THR A 132 10.00 10.17 3.12
C THR A 132 10.71 9.19 2.18
N GLU A 133 10.47 7.89 2.32
CA GLU A 133 11.01 6.87 1.42
C GLU A 133 10.44 6.99 -0.01
N TRP A 134 9.18 7.39 -0.15
CA TRP A 134 8.58 7.67 -1.45
C TRP A 134 9.21 8.89 -2.12
N LEU A 135 9.41 10.00 -1.40
CA LEU A 135 10.06 11.21 -1.92
C LEU A 135 11.52 10.97 -2.32
N GLY A 136 12.23 10.12 -1.58
CA GLY A 136 13.62 9.78 -1.86
C GLY A 136 13.83 8.92 -3.11
N ASN A 137 12.76 8.43 -3.75
CA ASN A 137 12.85 7.62 -4.96
C ASN A 137 12.84 8.52 -6.21
N GLU A 138 13.99 8.70 -6.86
CA GLU A 138 14.21 9.66 -7.97
C GLU A 138 13.30 9.46 -9.20
N HIS A 139 12.64 8.31 -9.32
CA HIS A 139 11.71 7.99 -10.42
C HIS A 139 10.29 7.75 -9.87
N ILE A 140 9.65 8.82 -9.38
CA ILE A 140 8.25 8.79 -8.93
C ILE A 140 7.36 8.39 -10.12
N ARG A 141 6.88 7.15 -10.14
CA ARG A 141 5.95 6.67 -11.18
C ARG A 141 4.74 5.91 -10.64
N TYR A 142 4.87 5.20 -9.52
CA TYR A 142 3.78 4.45 -8.88
C TYR A 142 4.18 3.94 -7.48
N PRO A 143 3.26 3.84 -6.50
CA PRO A 143 1.97 4.53 -6.46
C PRO A 143 2.19 6.05 -6.29
N ASP A 144 1.26 6.83 -6.80
CA ASP A 144 1.23 8.26 -6.52
C ASP A 144 0.71 8.53 -5.10
N PHE A 145 1.57 9.10 -4.26
CA PHE A 145 1.23 9.51 -2.90
C PHE A 145 1.12 11.03 -2.75
N THR A 146 1.06 11.79 -3.83
CA THR A 146 1.04 13.27 -3.80
C THR A 146 -0.08 13.80 -2.90
N GLU A 147 -1.32 13.34 -3.08
CA GLU A 147 -2.44 13.78 -2.24
C GLU A 147 -2.25 13.38 -0.76
N ALA A 148 -1.82 12.14 -0.51
CA ALA A 148 -1.55 11.67 0.85
C ALA A 148 -0.46 12.50 1.55
N PHE A 149 0.58 12.86 0.80
CA PHE A 149 1.67 13.72 1.25
C PHE A 149 1.17 15.13 1.59
N GLU A 150 0.38 15.74 0.72
CA GLU A 150 -0.21 17.07 0.95
C GLU A 150 -1.08 17.09 2.20
N VAL A 151 -1.92 16.06 2.38
CA VAL A 151 -2.77 15.89 3.56
C VAL A 151 -1.91 15.74 4.82
N TRP A 152 -0.86 14.92 4.79
CA TRP A 152 0.06 14.75 5.92
C TRP A 152 0.79 16.06 6.27
N CYS A 153 1.27 16.79 5.26
CA CYS A 153 1.91 18.11 5.42
C CYS A 153 0.96 19.11 6.06
N TYR A 154 -0.29 19.20 5.57
CA TYR A 154 -1.31 20.07 6.12
C TYR A 154 -1.61 19.75 7.60
N ARG A 155 -1.87 18.48 7.92
CA ARG A 155 -2.13 18.01 9.29
C ARG A 155 -0.96 18.32 10.21
N SER A 156 0.27 18.07 9.76
CA SER A 156 1.50 18.37 10.51
C SER A 156 1.69 19.86 10.75
N LYS A 157 1.42 20.71 9.74
CA LYS A 157 1.50 22.17 9.86
C LYS A 157 0.47 22.72 10.86
N VAL A 158 -0.76 22.24 10.80
CA VAL A 158 -1.83 22.65 11.73
C VAL A 158 -1.50 22.21 13.16
N ALA A 159 -1.00 20.98 13.36
CA ALA A 159 -0.60 20.49 14.68
C ALA A 159 0.52 21.36 15.28
N LYS A 160 1.54 21.73 14.49
CA LYS A 160 2.63 22.62 14.94
C LYS A 160 2.13 24.00 15.37
N ARG A 161 1.19 24.60 14.62
CA ARG A 161 0.58 25.88 14.98
C ARG A 161 -0.15 25.80 16.32
N ARG A 162 -1.01 24.80 16.48
CA ARG A 162 -1.77 24.58 17.74
C ARG A 162 -0.83 24.40 18.94
N LEU A 163 0.28 23.69 18.76
CA LEU A 163 1.28 23.51 19.81
C LEU A 163 1.97 24.83 20.17
N ALA A 164 2.30 25.66 19.18
CA ALA A 164 2.89 26.97 19.41
C ALA A 164 1.94 27.91 20.17
N ASP A 165 0.64 27.90 19.84
CA ASP A 165 -0.38 28.70 20.53
C ASP A 165 -0.51 28.29 22.01
N ILE A 166 -0.50 26.97 22.29
CA ILE A 166 -0.52 26.45 23.67
C ILE A 166 0.72 26.90 24.43
N LYS A 167 1.91 26.83 23.81
CA LYS A 167 3.16 27.26 24.43
C LYS A 167 3.15 28.75 24.74
N GLY A 168 2.72 29.59 23.79
CA GLY A 168 2.60 31.03 23.98
C GLY A 168 1.64 31.40 25.12
N ASN A 169 0.52 30.69 25.25
CA ASN A 169 -0.42 30.90 26.36
C ASN A 169 0.16 30.45 27.72
N HIS A 170 0.91 29.36 27.76
CA HIS A 170 1.55 28.89 28.99
C HIS A 170 2.65 29.85 29.48
N ASP A 171 3.41 30.44 28.55
CA ASP A 171 4.44 31.42 28.89
C ASP A 171 3.84 32.72 29.45
N MET A 172 2.66 33.17 28.96
CA MET A 172 1.94 34.34 29.51
C MET A 172 1.39 34.11 30.93
N ILE A 173 0.92 32.89 31.23
CA ILE A 173 0.40 32.54 32.57
C ILE A 173 1.52 32.51 33.62
N ASN A 174 2.73 32.10 33.25
CA ASN A 174 3.86 32.02 34.19
C ASN A 174 4.59 33.35 34.42
N THR A 175 4.27 34.39 33.65
CA THR A 175 4.84 35.75 33.81
C THR A 175 3.89 36.73 34.53
N SER A 176 2.73 36.26 35.00
CA SER A 176 1.72 37.04 35.73
C SER A 176 1.71 36.66 37.21
#